data_AF-A0A800K0N3-F1
#
_entry.id   AF-A0A800K0N3-F1
#
_cell.length_a   1.000
_cell.length_b   1.000
_cell.length_c   1.000
_cell.angle_alpha   90.00
_cell.angle_beta   90.00
_cell.angle_gamma   90.00
#
_symmetry.space_group_name_H-M   'P 1'
#
loop_
_entity.id
_entity.type
_entity.pdbx_description
1 polymer ?
#
loop_
_entity_poly.entity_id
_entity_poly.type
_entity_poly.pdbx_seq_one_letter_code
_entity_poly.pdbx_strand_id
1 'polypeptide(L)'
;MIDPMEAARVFARERGDSIVVPHPANERYWAQVSGAPERDFLPPQSDGEEAAFALGLSIAKPEDRLIMLDVDEALLSNLGVLVTISEAAPQNLVHVLFQSGVRSGKAGLPLPGGSDTDFATIARGAGYLNAYQFDDLEELAGEAARILNESGPTMLVVKVDPFSGGWDDASPPLRHDMSDAIRDYRANLGDADKP
;
A
#
# COMPACT_ATOMS: atom_id res chain seq x y z
N MET A 1 -7.59 13.12 10.88
CA MET A 1 -7.81 12.19 9.76
C MET A 1 -7.35 12.87 8.50
N ILE A 2 -6.52 12.19 7.74
CA ILE A 2 -5.80 12.72 6.60
C ILE A 2 -6.65 12.53 5.33
N ASP A 3 -6.64 13.50 4.41
CA ASP A 3 -7.23 13.30 3.08
C ASP A 3 -6.40 12.24 2.33
N PRO A 4 -7.01 11.15 1.82
CA PRO A 4 -6.27 10.05 1.21
C PRO A 4 -5.55 10.44 -0.08
N MET A 5 -6.01 11.46 -0.81
CA MET A 5 -5.28 12.02 -1.95
C MET A 5 -4.00 12.71 -1.48
N GLU A 6 -4.07 13.49 -0.40
CA GLU A 6 -2.88 14.15 0.14
C GLU A 6 -1.88 13.16 0.76
N ALA A 7 -2.36 12.09 1.40
CA ALA A 7 -1.52 10.97 1.82
C ALA A 7 -0.82 10.32 0.60
N ALA A 8 -1.55 10.03 -0.48
CA ALA A 8 -0.98 9.49 -1.71
C ALA A 8 0.07 10.43 -2.33
N ARG A 9 -0.16 11.75 -2.32
CA ARG A 9 0.85 12.74 -2.77
C ARG A 9 2.12 12.70 -1.95
N VAL A 10 2.03 12.53 -0.63
CA VAL A 10 3.21 12.38 0.23
C VAL A 10 4.01 11.16 -0.20
N PHE A 11 3.37 9.99 -0.33
CA PHE A 11 4.06 8.77 -0.74
C PHE A 11 4.63 8.87 -2.16
N ALA A 12 3.92 9.50 -3.10
CA ALA A 12 4.40 9.71 -4.46
C ALA A 12 5.60 10.65 -4.53
N ARG A 13 5.69 11.64 -3.64
CA ARG A 13 6.87 12.51 -3.56
C ARG A 13 8.10 11.76 -3.04
N GLU A 14 7.90 10.86 -2.07
CA GLU A 14 8.99 10.17 -1.37
C GLU A 14 9.30 8.77 -1.93
N ARG A 15 8.55 8.26 -2.94
CA ARG A 15 8.68 6.87 -3.42
C ARG A 15 10.08 6.51 -3.94
N GLY A 16 10.81 7.47 -4.51
CA GLY A 16 12.02 7.20 -5.29
C GLY A 16 11.78 6.11 -6.35
N ASP A 17 12.71 5.15 -6.43
CA ASP A 17 12.61 3.99 -7.32
C ASP A 17 11.87 2.80 -6.70
N SER A 18 11.07 2.99 -5.65
CA SER A 18 10.32 1.88 -5.06
C SER A 18 9.32 1.29 -6.07
N ILE A 19 9.14 -0.02 -6.01
CA ILE A 19 7.98 -0.70 -6.57
C ILE A 19 6.77 -0.37 -5.68
N VAL A 20 5.62 -0.08 -6.29
CA VAL A 20 4.39 0.13 -5.53
C VAL A 20 3.35 -0.92 -5.90
N VAL A 21 2.73 -1.50 -4.89
CA VAL A 21 1.60 -2.42 -5.03
C VAL A 21 0.38 -1.72 -4.43
N PRO A 22 -0.43 -1.03 -5.23
CA PRO A 22 -1.63 -0.38 -4.73
C PRO A 22 -2.80 -1.37 -4.64
N HIS A 23 -3.48 -1.40 -3.50
CA HIS A 23 -4.80 -2.01 -3.43
C HIS A 23 -5.75 -1.25 -4.39
N PRO A 24 -6.68 -1.93 -5.09
CA PRO A 24 -7.57 -1.28 -6.06
C PRO A 24 -8.35 -0.06 -5.53
N ALA A 25 -8.67 -0.04 -4.22
CA ALA A 25 -9.32 1.10 -3.59
C ALA A 25 -8.41 2.32 -3.41
N ASN A 26 -7.09 2.13 -3.29
CA ASN A 26 -6.11 3.22 -3.22
C ASN A 26 -5.63 3.63 -4.61
N GLU A 27 -5.73 2.74 -5.60
CA GLU A 27 -5.30 3.01 -6.97
C GLU A 27 -5.92 4.28 -7.57
N ARG A 28 -7.18 4.57 -7.24
CA ARG A 28 -7.86 5.79 -7.70
C ARG A 28 -7.12 7.08 -7.30
N TYR A 29 -6.41 7.08 -6.18
CA TYR A 29 -5.58 8.19 -5.74
C TYR A 29 -4.18 8.05 -6.34
N TRP A 30 -3.61 6.85 -6.23
CA TRP A 30 -2.24 6.56 -6.64
C TRP A 30 -2.00 6.82 -8.14
N ALA A 31 -2.89 6.38 -9.01
CA ALA A 31 -2.78 6.55 -10.46
C ALA A 31 -2.71 8.02 -10.91
N GLN A 32 -3.22 8.96 -10.08
CA GLN A 32 -3.15 10.39 -10.36
C GLN A 32 -1.80 11.01 -10.01
N VAL A 33 -1.01 10.36 -9.15
CA VAL A 33 0.19 10.94 -8.53
C VAL A 33 1.46 10.10 -8.71
N SER A 34 1.37 8.82 -9.03
CA SER A 34 2.49 7.87 -9.06
C SER A 34 3.71 8.37 -9.83
N GLY A 35 3.48 8.94 -11.02
CA GLY A 35 4.55 9.47 -11.89
C GLY A 35 5.44 8.41 -12.55
N ALA A 36 5.29 7.12 -12.21
CA ALA A 36 6.04 6.01 -12.80
C ALA A 36 5.24 4.69 -12.77
N PRO A 37 4.19 4.58 -13.60
CA PRO A 37 3.27 3.43 -13.65
C PRO A 37 3.94 2.10 -14.04
N GLU A 38 5.09 2.14 -14.71
CA GLU A 38 5.90 0.97 -15.04
C GLU A 38 6.52 0.27 -13.82
N ARG A 39 6.40 0.87 -12.62
CA ARG A 39 6.78 0.28 -11.32
C ARG A 39 5.58 0.08 -10.40
N ASP A 40 4.37 0.25 -10.91
CA ASP A 40 3.12 0.02 -10.18
C ASP A 40 2.53 -1.35 -10.57
N PHE A 41 2.45 -2.26 -9.62
CA PHE A 41 1.93 -3.61 -9.83
C PHE A 41 0.56 -3.73 -9.19
N LEU A 42 -0.48 -3.76 -10.02
CA LEU A 42 -1.85 -3.95 -9.57
C LEU A 42 -2.21 -5.45 -9.60
N PRO A 43 -2.25 -6.14 -8.45
CA PRO A 43 -2.76 -7.50 -8.41
C PRO A 43 -4.23 -7.54 -8.85
N PRO A 44 -4.69 -8.65 -9.46
CA PRO A 44 -6.10 -8.85 -9.74
C PRO A 44 -6.89 -8.75 -8.43
N GLN A 45 -8.08 -8.13 -8.48
CA GLN A 45 -8.92 -7.89 -7.30
C GLN A 45 -9.10 -9.18 -6.49
N SER A 46 -8.54 -9.21 -5.30
CA SER A 46 -8.54 -10.39 -4.44
C SER A 46 -8.61 -9.93 -3.01
N ASP A 47 -9.83 -9.79 -2.47
CA ASP A 47 -10.11 -9.27 -1.13
C ASP A 47 -9.20 -9.91 -0.04
N GLY A 48 -8.04 -9.29 0.25
CA GLY A 48 -7.09 -9.73 1.29
C GLY A 48 -5.89 -10.58 0.82
N GLU A 49 -5.63 -10.73 -0.49
CA GLU A 49 -4.44 -11.44 -1.00
C GLU A 49 -3.29 -10.49 -1.38
N GLU A 50 -3.56 -9.18 -1.48
CA GLU A 50 -2.59 -8.20 -1.97
C GLU A 50 -1.35 -8.09 -1.07
N ALA A 51 -1.52 -8.16 0.24
CA ALA A 51 -0.40 -8.19 1.18
C ALA A 51 0.50 -9.43 0.99
N ALA A 52 -0.08 -10.58 0.61
CA ALA A 52 0.69 -11.78 0.30
C ALA A 52 1.41 -11.66 -1.07
N PHE A 53 0.76 -11.03 -2.05
CA PHE A 53 1.39 -10.70 -3.33
C PHE A 53 2.60 -9.76 -3.15
N ALA A 54 2.42 -8.68 -2.39
CA ALA A 54 3.47 -7.72 -2.04
C ALA A 54 4.64 -8.41 -1.33
N LEU A 55 4.35 -9.33 -0.39
CA LEU A 55 5.36 -10.15 0.26
C LEU A 55 6.15 -10.98 -0.76
N GLY A 56 5.46 -11.72 -1.64
CA GLY A 56 6.10 -12.53 -2.68
C GLY A 56 7.04 -11.70 -3.56
N LEU A 57 6.62 -10.50 -3.96
CA LEU A 57 7.42 -9.59 -4.76
C LEU A 57 8.63 -9.04 -3.98
N SER A 58 8.46 -8.70 -2.70
CA SER A 58 9.57 -8.25 -1.84
C SER A 58 10.66 -9.30 -1.68
N ILE A 59 10.28 -10.58 -1.57
CA ILE A 59 11.21 -11.72 -1.49
C ILE A 59 11.88 -11.97 -2.85
N ALA A 60 11.14 -11.83 -3.95
CA ALA A 60 11.67 -12.04 -5.30
C ALA A 60 12.63 -10.92 -5.75
N LYS A 61 12.48 -9.71 -5.20
CA LYS A 61 13.26 -8.51 -5.53
C LYS A 61 13.79 -7.83 -4.26
N PRO A 62 14.69 -8.47 -3.49
CA PRO A 62 15.16 -7.95 -2.21
C PRO A 62 15.92 -6.62 -2.33
N GLU A 63 16.46 -6.30 -3.51
CA GLU A 63 17.19 -5.07 -3.80
C GLU A 63 16.26 -3.88 -4.14
N ASP A 64 15.03 -4.15 -4.56
CA ASP A 64 14.04 -3.11 -4.86
C ASP A 64 13.21 -2.84 -3.60
N ARG A 65 13.09 -1.58 -3.19
CA ARG A 65 12.13 -1.20 -2.15
C ARG A 65 10.70 -1.42 -2.64
N LEU A 66 9.85 -1.91 -1.75
CA LEU A 66 8.44 -2.17 -2.05
C LEU A 66 7.54 -1.44 -1.07
N ILE A 67 6.60 -0.67 -1.62
CA ILE A 67 5.53 0.02 -0.89
C ILE A 67 4.22 -0.69 -1.24
N MET A 68 3.57 -1.30 -0.26
CA MET A 68 2.20 -1.78 -0.38
C MET A 68 1.26 -0.67 0.09
N LEU A 69 0.32 -0.23 -0.74
CA LEU A 69 -0.74 0.71 -0.34
C LEU A 69 -2.03 -0.07 -0.10
N ASP A 70 -2.21 -0.57 1.11
CA ASP A 70 -3.34 -1.40 1.54
C ASP A 70 -4.49 -0.60 2.15
N VAL A 71 -5.62 -1.28 2.37
CA VAL A 71 -6.80 -0.77 3.07
C VAL A 71 -7.21 -1.71 4.20
N ASP A 72 -7.81 -1.16 5.25
CA ASP A 72 -8.22 -1.92 6.43
C ASP A 72 -9.26 -3.03 6.13
N GLU A 73 -10.15 -2.84 5.16
CA GLU A 73 -11.10 -3.89 4.74
C GLU A 73 -10.42 -5.14 4.16
N ALA A 74 -9.35 -4.96 3.38
CA ALA A 74 -8.60 -6.05 2.76
C ALA A 74 -7.75 -6.76 3.83
N LEU A 75 -7.03 -5.99 4.65
CA LEU A 75 -6.23 -6.54 5.74
C LEU A 75 -7.09 -7.31 6.76
N LEU A 76 -8.30 -6.84 7.07
CA LEU A 76 -9.23 -7.57 7.96
C LEU A 76 -9.69 -8.91 7.36
N SER A 77 -9.74 -9.03 6.03
CA SER A 77 -10.11 -10.27 5.35
C SER A 77 -9.02 -11.34 5.47
N ASN A 78 -7.77 -10.94 5.70
CA ASN A 78 -6.63 -11.83 5.90
C ASN A 78 -5.62 -11.32 6.93
N LEU A 79 -6.06 -11.13 8.18
CA LEU A 79 -5.17 -10.60 9.23
C LEU A 79 -3.96 -11.52 9.53
N GLY A 80 -4.09 -12.83 9.24
CA GLY A 80 -3.03 -13.82 9.40
C GLY A 80 -1.79 -13.54 8.56
N VAL A 81 -1.92 -12.76 7.47
CA VAL A 81 -0.80 -12.36 6.62
C VAL A 81 0.28 -11.59 7.38
N LEU A 82 -0.08 -10.88 8.45
CA LEU A 82 0.88 -10.14 9.27
C LEU A 82 1.90 -11.08 9.92
N VAL A 83 1.47 -12.28 10.35
CA VAL A 83 2.37 -13.30 10.90
C VAL A 83 3.28 -13.84 9.81
N THR A 84 2.75 -14.10 8.61
CA THR A 84 3.55 -14.57 7.47
C THR A 84 4.61 -13.56 7.04
N ILE A 85 4.27 -12.27 6.97
CA ILE A 85 5.22 -11.20 6.65
C ILE A 85 6.30 -11.09 7.73
N SER A 86 5.91 -11.19 9.01
CA SER A 86 6.84 -11.11 10.13
C SER A 86 7.84 -12.27 10.14
N GLU A 87 7.39 -13.49 9.83
CA GLU A 87 8.27 -14.66 9.72
C GLU A 87 9.26 -14.55 8.55
N ALA A 88 8.80 -14.05 7.40
CA ALA A 88 9.67 -13.85 6.23
C ALA A 88 10.66 -12.68 6.42
N ALA A 89 10.30 -11.70 7.26
CA ALA A 89 11.10 -10.53 7.62
C ALA A 89 11.79 -9.80 6.43
N PRO A 90 11.07 -9.45 5.35
CA PRO A 90 11.67 -8.74 4.22
C PRO A 90 12.14 -7.34 4.63
N GLN A 91 13.44 -7.06 4.42
CA GLN A 91 14.05 -5.78 4.80
C GLN A 91 13.63 -4.61 3.91
N ASN A 92 13.01 -4.89 2.76
CA ASN A 92 12.66 -3.91 1.74
C ASN A 92 11.15 -3.59 1.67
N LEU A 93 10.33 -4.14 2.58
CA LEU A 93 8.88 -3.99 2.55
C LEU A 93 8.36 -2.92 3.52
N VAL A 94 7.59 -1.97 2.99
CA VAL A 94 6.76 -1.04 3.76
C VAL A 94 5.28 -1.28 3.43
N HIS A 95 4.54 -1.72 4.43
CA HIS A 95 3.11 -1.96 4.38
C HIS A 95 2.37 -0.71 4.89
N VAL A 96 1.90 0.11 3.96
CA VAL A 96 1.12 1.31 4.25
C VAL A 96 -0.35 0.95 4.29
N LEU A 97 -1.03 1.18 5.40
CA LEU A 97 -2.44 0.86 5.59
C LEU A 97 -3.26 2.15 5.67
N PHE A 98 -4.12 2.38 4.68
CA PHE A 98 -5.11 3.45 4.74
C PHE A 98 -6.29 2.96 5.59
N GLN A 99 -6.30 3.37 6.85
CA GLN A 99 -7.35 2.99 7.79
C GLN A 99 -8.46 4.02 7.78
N SER A 100 -9.62 3.62 7.30
CA SER A 100 -10.80 4.47 7.15
C SER A 100 -11.96 4.06 8.06
N GLY A 101 -11.95 2.82 8.56
CA GLY A 101 -12.99 2.22 9.39
C GLY A 101 -14.25 1.81 8.62
N VAL A 102 -14.28 1.98 7.30
CA VAL A 102 -15.42 1.67 6.44
C VAL A 102 -14.99 0.96 5.16
N ARG A 103 -15.92 0.23 4.55
CA ARG A 103 -15.68 -0.38 3.25
C ARG A 103 -15.53 0.68 2.17
N SER A 104 -14.59 0.47 1.24
CA SER A 104 -14.43 1.35 0.10
C SER A 104 -15.69 1.31 -0.77
N GLY A 105 -16.28 2.47 -1.02
CA GLY A 105 -17.55 2.55 -1.73
C GLY A 105 -18.40 3.71 -1.25
N LYS A 106 -19.35 4.16 -2.07
CA LYS A 106 -20.33 5.20 -1.67
C LYS A 106 -21.12 4.86 -0.42
N ALA A 107 -21.37 3.57 -0.18
CA ALA A 107 -22.15 3.12 0.95
C ALA A 107 -21.39 3.27 2.29
N GLY A 108 -20.05 3.32 2.27
CA GLY A 108 -19.21 3.50 3.45
C GLY A 108 -19.63 2.60 4.61
N LEU A 109 -19.88 1.31 4.33
CA LEU A 109 -20.41 0.41 5.35
C LEU A 109 -19.37 0.20 6.46
N PRO A 110 -19.73 0.32 7.74
CA PRO A 110 -18.79 0.16 8.84
C PRO A 110 -18.07 -1.20 8.80
N LEU A 111 -16.76 -1.17 9.08
CA LEU A 111 -15.96 -2.37 9.29
C LEU A 111 -16.02 -2.83 10.75
N PRO A 112 -15.79 -4.13 11.04
CA PRO A 112 -15.53 -4.59 12.39
C PRO A 112 -14.38 -3.81 13.03
N GLY A 113 -14.61 -3.27 14.24
CA GLY A 113 -13.63 -2.44 14.95
C GLY A 113 -13.54 -0.98 14.45
N GLY A 114 -14.13 -0.65 13.30
CA GLY A 114 -14.20 0.71 12.77
C GLY A 114 -12.86 1.45 12.79
N SER A 115 -12.88 2.70 13.26
CA SER A 115 -11.68 3.52 13.45
C SER A 115 -10.83 3.15 14.68
N ASP A 116 -11.31 2.27 15.54
CA ASP A 116 -10.75 2.02 16.87
C ASP A 116 -9.69 0.91 16.89
N THR A 117 -9.66 0.06 15.86
CA THR A 117 -8.62 -0.97 15.71
C THR A 117 -7.23 -0.33 15.62
N ASP A 118 -6.32 -0.72 16.51
CA ASP A 118 -4.92 -0.31 16.49
C ASP A 118 -4.06 -1.32 15.70
N PHE A 119 -4.03 -1.12 14.38
CA PHE A 119 -3.26 -1.99 13.48
C PHE A 119 -1.75 -1.88 13.69
N ALA A 120 -1.24 -0.74 14.17
CA ALA A 120 0.19 -0.59 14.45
C ALA A 120 0.60 -1.49 15.63
N THR A 121 -0.19 -1.53 16.70
CA THR A 121 0.04 -2.43 17.83
C THR A 121 -0.15 -3.89 17.44
N ILE A 122 -1.15 -4.22 16.60
CA ILE A 122 -1.31 -5.58 16.07
C ILE A 122 -0.10 -6.01 15.25
N ALA A 123 0.41 -5.15 14.35
CA ALA A 123 1.59 -5.46 13.55
C ALA A 123 2.85 -5.68 14.41
N ARG A 124 3.08 -4.85 15.43
CA ARG A 124 4.16 -5.08 16.42
C ARG A 124 4.00 -6.43 17.13
N GLY A 125 2.78 -6.74 17.56
CA GLY A 125 2.47 -8.02 18.21
C GLY A 125 2.66 -9.23 17.29
N ALA A 126 2.48 -9.06 15.98
CA ALA A 126 2.74 -10.09 14.97
C ALA A 126 4.24 -10.28 14.67
N GLY A 127 5.08 -9.29 14.98
CA GLY A 127 6.54 -9.35 14.80
C GLY A 127 7.11 -8.39 13.74
N TYR A 128 6.34 -7.39 13.28
CA TYR A 128 6.89 -6.35 12.40
C TYR A 128 8.04 -5.62 13.11
N LEU A 129 9.11 -5.34 12.36
CA LEU A 129 10.29 -4.66 12.90
C LEU A 129 9.95 -3.24 13.34
N ASN A 130 9.19 -2.53 12.51
CA ASN A 130 8.72 -1.18 12.79
C ASN A 130 7.21 -1.09 12.60
N ALA A 131 6.57 -0.25 13.41
CA ALA A 131 5.20 0.15 13.16
C ALA A 131 4.98 1.60 13.58
N TYR A 132 4.29 2.35 12.73
CA TYR A 132 3.95 3.76 12.93
C TYR A 132 2.47 3.98 12.65
N GLN A 133 1.93 5.04 13.24
CA GLN A 133 0.56 5.49 12.99
C GLN A 133 0.55 7.02 12.91
N PHE A 134 -0.16 7.56 11.92
CA PHE A 134 -0.38 8.99 11.75
C PHE A 134 -1.86 9.30 11.52
N ASP A 135 -2.33 10.38 12.12
CA ASP A 135 -3.65 10.98 11.87
C ASP A 135 -3.59 12.47 11.49
N ASP A 136 -2.37 13.01 11.44
CA ASP A 136 -1.99 14.34 10.99
C ASP A 136 -1.08 14.29 9.75
N LEU A 137 -1.36 15.16 8.77
CA LEU A 137 -0.68 15.17 7.48
C LEU A 137 0.73 15.77 7.57
N GLU A 138 0.95 16.78 8.41
CA GLU A 138 2.24 17.44 8.55
C GLU A 138 3.24 16.49 9.21
N GLU A 139 2.81 15.78 10.26
CA GLU A 139 3.61 14.72 10.90
C GLU A 139 3.96 13.60 9.92
N LEU A 140 2.97 13.10 9.15
CA LEU A 140 3.21 12.11 8.11
C LEU A 140 4.23 12.62 7.09
N ALA A 141 4.07 13.85 6.59
CA ALA A 141 4.94 14.44 5.58
C ALA A 141 6.38 14.63 6.09
N GLY A 142 6.57 14.95 7.37
CA GLY A 142 7.89 15.09 7.99
C GLY A 142 8.64 13.77 8.13
N GLU A 143 7.93 12.67 8.34
CA GLU A 143 8.54 11.36 8.65
C GLU A 143 8.54 10.37 7.48
N ALA A 144 7.69 10.57 6.46
CA ALA A 144 7.52 9.61 5.36
C ALA A 144 8.83 9.23 4.68
N ALA A 145 9.68 10.23 4.33
CA ALA A 145 10.96 9.97 3.68
C ALA A 145 11.86 9.04 4.50
N ARG A 146 11.91 9.22 5.83
CA ARG A 146 12.67 8.36 6.73
C ARG A 146 12.07 6.96 6.75
N ILE A 147 10.77 6.85 7.05
CA ILE A 147 10.06 5.58 7.25
C ILE A 147 10.11 4.70 5.99
N LEU A 148 9.89 5.28 4.81
CA LEU A 148 9.96 4.54 3.54
C LEU A 148 11.36 4.00 3.26
N ASN A 149 12.39 4.59 3.87
CA ASN A 149 13.79 4.20 3.75
C ASN A 149 14.33 3.33 4.90
N GLU A 150 13.50 2.93 5.87
CA GLU A 150 13.94 2.05 6.95
C GLU A 150 14.02 0.58 6.51
N SER A 151 14.78 -0.22 7.26
CA SER A 151 14.74 -1.67 7.09
C SER A 151 13.40 -2.19 7.60
N GLY A 152 12.70 -2.98 6.77
CA GLY A 152 11.43 -3.59 7.08
C GLY A 152 11.51 -4.98 7.75
N PRO A 153 10.35 -5.65 7.92
CA PRO A 153 9.04 -5.19 7.48
C PRO A 153 8.51 -4.05 8.36
N THR A 154 8.03 -2.99 7.72
CA THR A 154 7.52 -1.78 8.39
C THR A 154 6.02 -1.66 8.14
N MET A 155 5.24 -1.48 9.21
CA MET A 155 3.82 -1.12 9.13
C MET A 155 3.68 0.40 9.27
N LEU A 156 2.95 1.04 8.36
CA LEU A 156 2.64 2.47 8.41
C LEU A 156 1.13 2.67 8.31
N VAL A 157 0.47 2.89 9.44
CA VAL A 157 -0.97 3.13 9.49
C VAL A 157 -1.24 4.62 9.26
N VAL A 158 -2.10 4.93 8.30
CA VAL A 158 -2.54 6.29 7.99
C VAL A 158 -4.05 6.35 8.24
N LYS A 159 -4.48 7.09 9.27
CA LYS A 159 -5.90 7.32 9.54
C LYS A 159 -6.45 8.30 8.52
N VAL A 160 -7.25 7.81 7.57
CA VAL A 160 -7.78 8.61 6.46
C VAL A 160 -9.26 8.92 6.62
N ASP A 161 -9.69 10.06 6.09
CA ASP A 161 -11.12 10.38 6.00
C ASP A 161 -11.76 9.65 4.80
N PRO A 162 -12.69 8.71 5.03
CA PRO A 162 -13.31 7.92 3.98
C PRO A 162 -14.17 8.70 2.98
N PHE A 163 -14.58 9.92 3.32
CA PHE A 163 -15.50 10.73 2.52
C PHE A 163 -14.80 11.87 1.77
N SER A 164 -13.48 11.96 1.88
CA SER A 164 -12.62 12.96 1.23
C SER A 164 -11.87 12.36 0.03
N GLY A 165 -10.96 13.12 -0.60
CA GLY A 165 -10.14 12.62 -1.71
C GLY A 165 -10.81 12.53 -3.09
N GLY A 166 -11.97 13.19 -3.29
CA GLY A 166 -12.55 13.37 -4.63
C GLY A 166 -13.17 12.12 -5.26
N TRP A 167 -13.84 11.30 -4.44
CA TRP A 167 -14.55 10.10 -4.87
C TRP A 167 -15.57 10.39 -5.99
N ASP A 168 -15.23 10.05 -7.24
CA ASP A 168 -16.13 10.17 -8.40
C ASP A 168 -16.32 8.81 -9.08
N ASP A 169 -17.55 8.29 -8.98
CA ASP A 169 -18.03 7.02 -9.57
C ASP A 169 -17.98 7.00 -11.10
N ALA A 170 -17.84 8.19 -11.72
CA ALA A 170 -17.73 8.34 -13.17
C ALA A 170 -16.30 8.19 -13.68
N SER A 171 -15.30 8.16 -12.80
CA SER A 171 -13.91 7.97 -13.21
C SER A 171 -13.73 6.53 -13.70
N PRO A 172 -13.36 6.29 -14.97
CA PRO A 172 -13.08 4.95 -15.44
C PRO A 172 -11.97 4.36 -14.56
N PRO A 173 -12.01 3.04 -14.27
CA PRO A 173 -10.90 2.42 -13.57
C PRO A 173 -9.66 2.66 -14.43
N LEU A 174 -8.65 3.32 -13.87
CA LEU A 174 -7.35 3.50 -14.48
C LEU A 174 -6.66 2.13 -14.46
N ARG A 175 -7.12 1.22 -15.32
CA ARG A 175 -6.52 -0.10 -15.48
C ARG A 175 -5.30 0.06 -16.37
N HIS A 176 -4.13 0.05 -15.77
CA HIS A 176 -3.01 -0.62 -16.41
C HIS A 176 -3.19 -2.12 -16.17
N ASP A 177 -3.19 -2.93 -17.23
CA ASP A 177 -3.19 -4.38 -17.09
C ASP A 177 -1.89 -4.76 -16.36
N MET A 178 -1.98 -5.61 -15.32
CA MET A 178 -0.79 -6.12 -14.62
C MET A 178 0.22 -6.72 -15.60
N SER A 179 -0.26 -7.32 -16.69
CA SER A 179 0.56 -7.86 -17.76
C SER A 179 1.39 -6.78 -18.48
N ASP A 180 0.84 -5.57 -18.63
CA ASP A 180 1.54 -4.44 -19.23
C ASP A 180 2.60 -3.90 -18.25
N ALA A 181 2.25 -3.73 -16.97
CA ALA A 181 3.22 -3.33 -15.93
C ALA A 181 4.38 -4.34 -15.82
N ILE A 182 4.10 -5.65 -15.79
CA ILE A 182 5.12 -6.70 -15.80
C ILE A 182 5.99 -6.63 -17.05
N ARG A 183 5.40 -6.40 -18.23
CA ARG A 183 6.13 -6.30 -19.50
C ARG A 183 7.08 -5.10 -19.49
N ASP A 184 6.58 -3.94 -19.10
CA ASP A 184 7.34 -2.70 -19.07
C ASP A 184 8.45 -2.75 -18.02
N TYR A 185 8.16 -3.32 -16.85
CA TYR A 185 9.16 -3.57 -15.82
C TYR A 185 10.28 -4.49 -16.30
N ARG A 186 9.95 -5.60 -16.98
CA ARG A 186 10.94 -6.52 -17.57
C ARG A 186 11.77 -5.85 -18.66
N ALA A 187 11.16 -5.01 -19.49
CA ALA A 187 11.86 -4.24 -20.51
C ALA A 187 12.89 -3.28 -19.88
N ASN A 188 12.51 -2.59 -18.80
CA ASN A 188 13.36 -1.65 -18.09
C ASN A 188 14.51 -2.33 -17.32
N LEU A 189 14.35 -3.60 -16.93
CA LEU A 189 15.43 -4.41 -16.35
C LEU A 189 16.46 -4.90 -17.38
N GLY A 190 16.27 -4.63 -18.68
CA GLY A 190 17.11 -5.18 -19.75
C GLY A 190 16.89 -6.67 -20.00
N ASP A 191 15.81 -7.24 -19.47
CA ASP A 191 15.47 -8.67 -19.52
C ASP A 191 14.35 -8.97 -20.55
N ALA A 192 14.09 -8.04 -21.48
CA ALA A 192 13.00 -8.11 -22.46
C ALA A 192 12.96 -9.40 -23.31
N ASP A 193 14.09 -10.13 -23.41
CA ASP A 193 14.27 -11.32 -24.25
C ASP A 193 14.49 -12.63 -23.48
N LYS A 194 14.34 -12.66 -22.14
CA LYS A 194 14.42 -13.94 -21.40
C LYS A 194 13.04 -14.64 -21.34
N PRO A 195 12.98 -15.93 -21.72
CA PRO A 195 11.72 -16.67 -21.88
C PRO A 195 10.91 -16.80 -20.59
#